data_AF-A0A1C5FJ09-F1
#
_entry.id   AF-A0A1C5FJ09-F1
#
_cell.length_a   1.000
_cell.length_b   1.000
_cell.length_c   1.000
_cell.angle_alpha   90.00
_cell.angle_beta   90.00
_cell.angle_gamma   90.00
#
_symmetry.space_group_name_H-M   'P 1'
#
loop_
_entity.id
_entity.type
_entity.pdbx_description
1 polymer ?
#
loop_
_entity_poly.entity_id
_entity_poly.type
_entity_poly.pdbx_seq_one_letter_code
_entity_poly.pdbx_strand_id
1 'polypeptide(L)'
;HRPPPRAAPAPVPDGPPVPDATLLGAAVRAIKAGDLAATVVRKPVQVPEPSAPLSAAAVAAAAASAAGNGELPRTTSAETLATVQAAAMTGSAVWIGYVNADGAASQRVIAPVRVEGGYVTAYDHTADEVRTYPLHRITGVAELADDPA
;
A
#
# COMPACT_ATOMS: atom_id res chain seq x y z
N HIS A 1 -15.85 -36.33 44.12
CA HIS A 1 -16.27 -34.91 44.15
C HIS A 1 -16.14 -34.35 42.73
N ARG A 2 -17.25 -34.02 42.07
CA ARG A 2 -17.24 -33.47 40.69
C ARG A 2 -17.41 -31.94 40.79
N PRO A 3 -16.60 -31.13 40.09
CA PRO A 3 -16.79 -29.69 40.10
C PRO A 3 -18.16 -29.33 39.49
N PRO A 4 -18.81 -28.26 39.99
CA PRO A 4 -20.10 -27.83 39.47
C PRO A 4 -19.98 -27.38 38.00
N PRO A 5 -21.09 -27.44 37.24
CA PRO A 5 -21.11 -27.01 35.84
C PRO A 5 -20.70 -25.53 35.74
N ARG A 6 -19.86 -25.20 34.75
CA ARG A 6 -19.42 -23.83 34.49
C ARG A 6 -20.60 -22.99 34.00
N ALA A 7 -20.79 -21.81 34.59
CA ALA A 7 -21.73 -20.81 34.08
C ALA A 7 -21.12 -20.10 32.85
N ALA A 8 -21.96 -19.75 31.89
CA ALA A 8 -21.54 -18.98 30.72
C ALA A 8 -21.16 -17.54 31.11
N PRO A 9 -20.16 -16.91 30.44
CA PRO A 9 -19.81 -15.52 30.68
C PRO A 9 -21.00 -14.59 30.35
N ALA A 10 -21.11 -13.47 31.08
CA ALA A 10 -22.08 -12.43 30.75
C ALA A 10 -21.72 -11.76 29.40
N PRO A 11 -22.71 -11.44 28.54
CA PRO A 11 -22.48 -10.71 27.30
C PRO A 11 -21.86 -9.33 27.59
N VAL A 12 -20.81 -8.98 26.85
CA VAL A 12 -20.14 -7.68 26.98
C VAL A 12 -20.98 -6.63 26.22
N PRO A 13 -21.39 -5.52 26.87
CA PRO A 13 -22.25 -4.52 26.25
C PRO A 13 -21.53 -3.62 25.24
N ASP A 14 -20.22 -3.43 25.39
CA ASP A 14 -19.42 -2.55 24.52
C ASP A 14 -18.90 -3.31 23.30
N GLY A 15 -19.70 -3.28 22.23
CA GLY A 15 -19.25 -3.65 20.89
C GLY A 15 -18.40 -2.55 20.26
N PRO A 16 -17.60 -2.88 19.23
CA PRO A 16 -16.87 -1.87 18.46
C PRO A 16 -17.86 -0.81 17.94
N PRO A 17 -17.43 0.46 17.87
CA PRO A 17 -18.29 1.53 17.41
C PRO A 17 -18.83 1.21 16.02
N VAL A 18 -20.06 1.66 15.75
CA VAL A 18 -20.69 1.47 14.44
C VAL A 18 -19.76 2.06 13.36
N PRO A 19 -19.41 1.30 12.32
CA PRO A 19 -18.53 1.78 11.27
C PRO A 19 -19.09 3.03 10.59
N ASP A 20 -18.23 4.02 10.37
CA ASP A 20 -18.59 5.20 9.59
C ASP A 20 -18.75 4.85 8.09
N ALA A 21 -19.35 5.78 7.34
CA ALA A 21 -19.64 5.58 5.91
C ALA A 21 -18.37 5.37 5.06
N THR A 22 -17.22 5.90 5.51
CA THR A 22 -15.93 5.76 4.83
C THR A 22 -15.44 4.33 4.95
N LEU A 23 -15.48 3.75 6.15
CA LEU A 23 -15.09 2.37 6.43
C LEU A 23 -16.02 1.40 5.71
N LEU A 24 -17.32 1.68 5.71
CA LEU A 24 -18.29 0.87 4.98
C LEU A 24 -18.03 0.89 3.47
N GLY A 25 -17.71 2.05 2.90
CA GLY A 25 -17.38 2.20 1.48
C GLY A 25 -16.10 1.46 1.08
N ALA A 26 -15.08 1.47 1.94
CA ALA A 26 -13.83 0.74 1.71
C ALA A 26 -14.05 -0.78 1.72
N ALA A 27 -14.82 -1.29 2.69
CA ALA A 27 -15.15 -2.71 2.80
C ALA A 27 -15.89 -3.22 1.54
N VAL A 28 -16.86 -2.44 1.04
CA VAL A 28 -17.61 -2.80 -0.18
C VAL A 28 -16.71 -2.85 -1.42
N ARG A 29 -15.77 -1.91 -1.57
CA ARG A 29 -14.82 -1.92 -2.70
C ARG A 29 -13.89 -3.14 -2.64
N ALA A 30 -13.40 -3.50 -1.45
CA ALA A 30 -12.55 -4.68 -1.27
C ALA A 30 -13.28 -5.98 -1.65
N ILE A 31 -14.55 -6.13 -1.24
CA ILE A 31 -15.38 -7.29 -1.59
C ILE A 31 -15.55 -7.37 -3.12
N LYS A 32 -15.87 -6.25 -3.78
CA LYS A 32 -16.04 -6.22 -5.25
C LYS A 32 -14.76 -6.54 -6.00
N ALA A 33 -13.61 -6.06 -5.52
CA ALA A 33 -12.32 -6.39 -6.11
C ALA A 33 -12.01 -7.89 -5.99
N GLY A 34 -12.31 -8.50 -4.84
CA GLY A 34 -12.16 -9.94 -4.63
C GLY A 34 -13.06 -10.78 -5.56
N ASP A 35 -14.31 -10.36 -5.74
CA ASP A 35 -15.27 -11.07 -6.61
C ASP A 35 -14.87 -11.02 -8.10
N LEU A 36 -14.35 -9.87 -8.55
CA LEU A 36 -13.78 -9.72 -9.89
C LEU A 36 -12.54 -10.61 -10.08
N ALA A 37 -11.64 -10.67 -9.10
CA ALA A 37 -10.47 -11.53 -9.18
C ALA A 37 -10.83 -13.03 -9.18
N ALA A 38 -11.89 -13.42 -8.47
CA ALA A 38 -12.34 -14.81 -8.38
C ALA A 38 -13.05 -15.31 -9.64
N THR A 39 -13.73 -14.42 -10.38
CA THR A 39 -14.54 -14.78 -11.56
C THR A 39 -13.77 -14.70 -12.89
N VAL A 40 -12.60 -14.06 -12.92
CA VAL A 40 -11.76 -13.99 -14.12
C VAL A 40 -11.06 -15.33 -14.38
N VAL A 41 -11.40 -15.97 -15.50
CA VAL A 41 -10.78 -17.22 -15.97
C VAL A 41 -9.33 -16.96 -16.38
N ARG A 42 -8.36 -17.56 -15.67
CA ARG A 42 -6.94 -17.46 -16.02
C ARG A 42 -6.63 -18.19 -17.33
N LYS A 43 -6.11 -17.45 -18.32
CA LYS A 43 -5.56 -17.99 -19.56
C LYS A 43 -4.09 -18.41 -19.34
N PRO A 44 -3.65 -19.61 -19.79
CA PRO A 44 -2.26 -20.03 -19.64
C PRO A 44 -1.33 -19.20 -20.53
N VAL A 45 -0.10 -19.00 -20.03
CA VAL A 45 0.92 -18.10 -20.58
C VAL A 45 1.57 -18.68 -21.84
N GLN A 46 1.70 -17.85 -22.89
CA GLN A 46 2.49 -18.09 -24.09
C GLN A 46 3.34 -16.84 -24.40
N VAL A 47 4.60 -17.07 -24.81
CA VAL A 47 5.61 -16.08 -25.29
C VAL A 47 6.10 -16.67 -26.63
N PRO A 48 6.27 -15.95 -27.79
CA PRO A 48 6.98 -14.66 -27.96
C PRO A 48 6.52 -13.65 -29.07
N GLU A 49 6.93 -12.37 -28.90
CA GLU A 49 7.40 -11.33 -29.88
C GLU A 49 6.48 -10.73 -31.00
N PRO A 50 6.70 -9.48 -31.47
CA PRO A 50 5.78 -8.39 -31.16
C PRO A 50 5.10 -7.70 -32.36
N SER A 51 3.85 -7.28 -32.14
CA SER A 51 3.20 -6.15 -32.80
C SER A 51 2.32 -5.46 -31.74
N ALA A 52 2.64 -4.19 -31.46
CA ALA A 52 1.96 -3.25 -30.56
C ALA A 52 1.65 -3.74 -29.12
N PRO A 53 2.66 -3.66 -28.24
CA PRO A 53 2.61 -4.23 -26.89
C PRO A 53 2.93 -3.20 -25.78
N LEU A 54 2.41 -3.39 -24.56
CA LEU A 54 3.21 -3.10 -23.37
C LEU A 54 3.79 -4.45 -22.96
N SER A 55 4.87 -4.83 -23.66
CA SER A 55 5.45 -6.16 -23.57
C SER A 55 6.03 -6.38 -22.17
N ALA A 56 6.46 -7.60 -21.86
CA ALA A 56 7.32 -7.85 -20.70
C ALA A 56 8.52 -6.88 -20.60
N ALA A 57 8.87 -6.16 -21.67
CA ALA A 57 9.82 -5.05 -21.64
C ALA A 57 9.31 -3.80 -20.92
N ALA A 58 8.01 -3.54 -20.78
CA ALA A 58 7.44 -2.45 -19.99
C ALA A 58 7.44 -2.76 -18.48
N VAL A 59 7.21 -4.03 -18.12
CA VAL A 59 7.39 -4.51 -16.74
C VAL A 59 8.89 -4.56 -16.38
N ALA A 60 9.73 -4.97 -17.33
CA ALA A 60 11.18 -4.90 -17.20
C ALA A 60 11.72 -3.47 -17.30
N ALA A 61 11.04 -2.53 -17.96
CA ALA A 61 11.41 -1.12 -18.04
C ALA A 61 10.86 -0.30 -16.88
N ALA A 62 9.77 -0.69 -16.23
CA ALA A 62 9.37 -0.14 -14.93
C ALA A 62 10.32 -0.65 -13.83
N ALA A 63 10.70 -1.93 -13.88
CA ALA A 63 11.78 -2.48 -13.06
C ALA A 63 13.16 -1.89 -13.43
N ALA A 64 13.39 -1.53 -14.70
CA ALA A 64 14.64 -0.91 -15.17
C ALA A 64 14.63 0.61 -15.18
N SER A 65 13.49 1.27 -14.93
CA SER A 65 13.34 2.69 -14.57
C SER A 65 13.40 2.86 -13.06
N ALA A 66 12.94 1.87 -12.29
CA ALA A 66 13.41 1.68 -10.92
C ALA A 66 14.92 1.39 -10.88
N ALA A 67 15.48 0.78 -11.94
CA ALA A 67 16.93 0.70 -12.18
C ALA A 67 17.50 1.83 -13.06
N GLY A 68 16.67 2.82 -13.42
CA GLY A 68 16.96 3.85 -14.43
C GLY A 68 17.62 5.01 -13.73
N ASN A 69 18.86 4.75 -13.33
CA ASN A 69 19.61 5.39 -12.25
C ASN A 69 18.97 5.02 -10.92
N GLY A 70 19.63 4.17 -10.13
CA GLY A 70 19.24 3.81 -8.75
C GLY A 70 19.29 4.98 -7.76
N GLU A 71 19.00 6.19 -8.23
CA GLU A 71 18.85 7.38 -7.45
C GLU A 71 17.43 7.38 -6.86
N LEU A 72 17.37 7.08 -5.56
CA LEU A 72 16.19 7.29 -4.73
C LEU A 72 15.66 8.70 -5.00
N PRO A 73 14.33 8.94 -4.96
CA PRO A 73 13.84 10.30 -5.04
C PRO A 73 14.52 11.08 -3.92
N ARG A 74 14.97 12.28 -4.26
CA ARG A 74 15.53 13.25 -3.34
C ARG A 74 14.59 14.44 -3.36
N THR A 75 13.70 14.51 -2.39
CA THR A 75 12.79 15.63 -2.22
C THR A 75 13.14 16.35 -0.93
N THR A 76 12.82 17.64 -0.86
CA THR A 76 12.98 18.37 0.41
C THR A 76 12.01 17.80 1.46
N SER A 77 12.30 17.94 2.75
CA SER A 77 11.37 17.44 3.79
C SER A 77 9.96 18.04 3.69
N ALA A 78 9.87 19.31 3.27
CA ALA A 78 8.60 20.00 3.08
C ALA A 78 7.82 19.41 1.90
N GLU A 79 8.49 19.16 0.78
CA GLU A 79 7.93 18.51 -0.40
C GLU A 79 7.49 17.08 -0.10
N THR A 80 8.33 16.28 0.56
CA THR A 80 7.99 14.92 1.00
C THR A 80 6.71 14.92 1.85
N LEU A 81 6.63 15.81 2.85
CA LEU A 81 5.46 15.91 3.71
C LEU A 81 4.22 16.30 2.92
N ALA A 82 4.32 17.30 2.04
CA ALA A 82 3.21 17.77 1.23
C ALA A 82 2.68 16.67 0.31
N THR A 83 3.56 15.96 -0.42
CA THR A 83 3.17 14.87 -1.33
C THR A 83 2.54 13.69 -0.57
N VAL A 84 3.14 13.28 0.56
CA VAL A 84 2.58 12.16 1.35
C VAL A 84 1.24 12.54 1.99
N GLN A 85 1.06 13.79 2.42
CA GLN A 85 -0.23 14.28 2.90
C GLN A 85 -1.28 14.32 1.79
N ALA A 86 -0.92 14.82 0.60
CA ALA A 86 -1.81 14.82 -0.55
C ALA A 86 -2.24 13.39 -0.93
N ALA A 87 -1.28 12.47 -1.00
CA ALA A 87 -1.53 11.05 -1.26
C ALA A 87 -2.42 10.40 -0.18
N ALA A 88 -2.26 10.76 1.09
CA ALA A 88 -3.15 10.29 2.16
C ALA A 88 -4.58 10.82 2.03
N MET A 89 -4.75 12.04 1.50
CA MET A 89 -6.07 12.63 1.25
C MET A 89 -6.77 12.02 0.03
N THR A 90 -6.02 11.69 -1.02
CA THR A 90 -6.56 11.11 -2.26
C THR A 90 -6.63 9.58 -2.23
N GLY A 91 -5.90 8.94 -1.32
CA GLY A 91 -5.70 7.49 -1.30
C GLY A 91 -4.78 6.98 -2.42
N SER A 92 -3.98 7.86 -3.03
CA SER A 92 -3.04 7.51 -4.09
C SER A 92 -1.81 6.79 -3.53
N ALA A 93 -1.32 5.79 -4.28
CA ALA A 93 -0.04 5.17 -3.96
C ALA A 93 1.12 6.06 -4.38
N VAL A 94 2.19 6.05 -3.58
CA VAL A 94 3.42 6.79 -3.85
C VAL A 94 4.62 5.87 -3.72
N TRP A 95 5.65 6.17 -4.49
CA TRP A 95 6.95 5.53 -4.38
C TRP A 95 7.84 6.34 -3.44
N ILE A 96 8.51 5.68 -2.49
CA ILE A 96 9.42 6.32 -1.54
C ILE A 96 10.80 5.69 -1.58
N GLY A 97 11.82 6.52 -1.44
CA GLY A 97 13.13 6.09 -0.95
C GLY A 97 13.13 6.10 0.57
N TYR A 98 13.57 5.01 1.21
CA TYR A 98 13.54 4.84 2.66
C TYR A 98 14.83 4.22 3.19
N VAL A 99 15.37 4.79 4.25
CA VAL A 99 16.51 4.22 4.99
C VAL A 99 16.02 3.50 6.23
N ASN A 100 16.34 2.21 6.35
CA ASN A 100 15.95 1.39 7.49
C ASN A 100 16.81 1.70 8.73
N ALA A 101 16.50 1.09 9.88
CA ALA A 101 17.21 1.33 11.13
C ALA A 101 18.72 0.99 11.06
N ASP A 102 19.07 0.01 10.24
CA ASP A 102 20.45 -0.42 10.01
C ASP A 102 21.20 0.45 8.99
N GLY A 103 20.58 1.55 8.54
CA GLY A 103 21.18 2.45 7.53
C GLY A 103 21.05 1.95 6.09
N ALA A 104 20.49 0.77 5.87
CA ALA A 104 20.26 0.22 4.53
C ALA A 104 19.13 0.98 3.81
N ALA A 105 19.45 1.53 2.64
CA ALA A 105 18.47 2.18 1.78
C ALA A 105 17.64 1.14 1.00
N SER A 106 16.36 1.43 0.85
CA SER A 106 15.38 0.59 0.17
C SER A 106 14.34 1.46 -0.53
N GLN A 107 13.71 0.92 -1.56
CA GLN A 107 12.60 1.56 -2.26
C GLN A 107 11.30 0.84 -1.89
N ARG A 108 10.21 1.59 -1.75
CA ARG A 108 8.89 1.04 -1.38
C ARG A 108 7.77 1.74 -2.13
N VAL A 109 6.74 0.98 -2.49
CA VAL A 109 5.46 1.54 -2.95
C VAL A 109 4.49 1.47 -1.78
N ILE A 110 4.02 2.63 -1.33
CA ILE A 110 3.13 2.72 -0.17
C ILE A 110 1.82 3.42 -0.54
N ALA A 111 0.72 3.03 0.08
CA ALA A 111 -0.54 3.76 0.06
C ALA A 111 -0.73 4.44 1.42
N PRO A 112 -0.43 5.75 1.55
CA PRO A 112 -0.53 6.48 2.81
C PRO A 112 -1.97 6.52 3.33
N VAL A 113 -2.14 6.27 4.62
CA VAL A 113 -3.46 6.32 5.29
C VAL A 113 -3.52 7.48 6.27
N ARG A 114 -2.41 7.78 6.95
CA ARG A 114 -2.36 8.84 7.95
C ARG A 114 -0.96 9.43 8.06
N VAL A 115 -0.87 10.75 8.21
CA VAL A 115 0.39 11.47 8.48
C VAL A 115 0.24 12.29 9.76
N GLU A 116 1.04 11.98 10.79
CA GLU A 116 1.00 12.68 12.07
C GLU A 116 2.31 12.50 12.85
N GLY A 117 2.65 13.47 13.71
CA GLY A 117 3.76 13.33 14.65
C GLY A 117 5.14 13.06 14.03
N GLY A 118 5.32 13.36 12.74
CA GLY A 118 6.55 13.03 12.00
C GLY A 118 6.59 11.61 11.43
N TYR A 119 5.45 10.92 11.37
CA TYR A 119 5.31 9.57 10.84
C TYR A 119 4.22 9.51 9.77
N VAL A 120 4.35 8.54 8.86
CA VAL A 120 3.29 8.11 7.94
C VAL A 120 2.95 6.65 8.22
N THR A 121 1.67 6.37 8.47
CA THR A 121 1.14 5.00 8.48
C THR A 121 0.58 4.71 7.10
N ALA A 122 1.02 3.62 6.49
CA ALA A 122 0.69 3.28 5.12
C ALA A 122 0.63 1.76 4.92
N TYR A 123 -0.15 1.31 3.93
CA TYR A 123 -0.02 -0.04 3.40
C TYR A 123 1.22 -0.10 2.51
N ASP A 124 2.14 -1.03 2.77
CA ASP A 124 3.32 -1.24 1.94
C ASP A 124 3.08 -2.39 0.96
N HIS A 125 2.96 -2.08 -0.33
CA HIS A 125 2.75 -3.08 -1.38
C HIS A 125 3.96 -3.98 -1.61
N THR A 126 5.17 -3.57 -1.20
CA THR A 126 6.38 -4.40 -1.28
C THR A 126 6.43 -5.44 -0.16
N ALA A 127 5.91 -5.12 1.02
CA ALA A 127 5.88 -6.01 2.19
C ALA A 127 4.51 -6.70 2.43
N ASP A 128 3.47 -6.25 1.72
CA ASP A 128 2.08 -6.70 1.84
C ASP A 128 1.51 -6.55 3.27
N GLU A 129 1.88 -5.46 3.96
CA GLU A 129 1.38 -5.17 5.31
C GLU A 129 1.32 -3.68 5.63
N VAL A 130 0.57 -3.31 6.67
CA VAL A 130 0.49 -1.94 7.18
C VAL A 130 1.69 -1.65 8.07
N ARG A 131 2.44 -0.58 7.75
CA ARG A 131 3.63 -0.15 8.48
C ARG A 131 3.59 1.34 8.77
N THR A 132 4.33 1.73 9.81
CA THR A 132 4.56 3.14 10.15
C THR A 132 6.00 3.52 9.83
N TYR A 133 6.18 4.54 9.00
CA TYR A 133 7.46 5.05 8.53
C TYR A 133 7.74 6.42 9.15
N PRO A 134 8.92 6.64 9.76
CA PRO A 134 9.34 7.98 10.16
C PRO A 134 9.65 8.84 8.92
N LEU A 135 9.07 10.04 8.84
CA LEU A 135 9.25 10.94 7.68
C LEU A 135 10.72 11.35 7.49
N HIS A 136 11.49 11.51 8.57
CA HIS A 136 12.91 11.87 8.50
C HIS A 136 13.81 10.78 7.90
N ARG A 137 13.27 9.56 7.69
CA ARG A 137 13.97 8.45 7.01
C ARG A 137 13.55 8.27 5.56
N ILE A 138 12.55 9.04 5.11
CA ILE A 138 12.17 9.10 3.71
C ILE A 138 13.17 10.04 3.02
N THR A 139 13.97 9.50 2.10
CA THR A 139 14.95 10.29 1.33
C THR A 139 14.28 11.08 0.23
N GLY A 140 13.13 10.60 -0.24
CA GLY A 140 12.20 11.36 -1.05
C GLY A 140 11.03 10.51 -1.54
N VAL A 141 10.13 11.15 -2.28
CA VAL A 141 8.87 10.59 -2.76
C VAL A 141 8.63 10.93 -4.23
N ALA A 142 7.93 10.06 -4.95
CA ALA A 142 7.41 10.30 -6.28
C ALA A 142 5.98 9.76 -6.40
N GLU A 143 5.12 10.48 -7.10
CA GLU A 143 3.77 10.03 -7.43
C GLU A 143 3.84 8.88 -8.45
N LEU A 144 2.92 7.92 -8.33
CA LEU A 144 2.75 6.87 -9.32
C LEU A 144 1.76 7.34 -10.39
N ALA A 145 2.05 7.08 -11.67
CA ALA A 145 1.09 7.35 -12.72
C ALA A 145 -0.13 6.44 -12.54
N ASP A 146 -1.33 7.02 -12.61
CA ASP A 146 -2.56 6.24 -12.72
C ASP A 146 -2.54 5.48 -14.05
N ASP A 147 -2.71 4.15 -13.99
CA ASP A 147 -2.83 3.31 -15.18
C ASP A 147 -4.12 3.71 -15.91
N PRO A 148 -4.08 4.15 -17.19
CA PRO A 148 -5.30 4.51 -17.91
C PRO A 148 -6.15 3.26 -18.12
N ALA A 149 -7.37 3.28 -17.56
CA ALA A 149 -8.40 2.27 -17.74
C ALA A 149 -8.86 2.14 -19.20
#